data_AF-A0A520HM68-F1
#
_entry.id   AF-A0A520HM68-F1
#
_cell.length_a   1.000
_cell.length_b   1.000
_cell.length_c   1.000
_cell.angle_alpha   90.00
_cell.angle_beta   90.00
_cell.angle_gamma   90.00
#
_symmetry.space_group_name_H-M   'P 1'
#
loop_
_entity.id
_entity.type
_entity.pdbx_description
1 polymer ?
#
loop_
_entity_poly.entity_id
_entity_poly.type
_entity_poly.pdbx_seq_one_letter_code
_entity_poly.pdbx_strand_id
1 'polypeptide(L)'
;MPKGRLEIVKTGIEKELFDALERLKAGIPKQPDLQKKVRLKRLRINATTVAREAGRARTLIGHDGCAYPRVRAAIKALEDRSGPVTSFEDVNRKLREENADLRKTIKVSMSQVAAVLR
;
A
#
# COMPACT_ATOMS: atom_id res chain seq x y z
N MET A 1 -6.87 -26.01 22.50
CA MET A 1 -7.60 -25.01 21.68
C MET A 1 -7.82 -25.59 20.30
N PRO A 2 -9.02 -26.06 19.93
CA PRO A 2 -9.24 -26.65 18.62
C PRO A 2 -9.27 -25.54 17.56
N LYS A 3 -8.25 -25.48 16.69
CA LYS A 3 -8.24 -24.63 15.49
C LYS A 3 -9.12 -25.25 14.40
N GLY A 4 -10.41 -25.37 14.69
CA GLY A 4 -11.44 -25.68 13.72
C GLY A 4 -11.93 -24.40 13.06
N ARG A 5 -11.29 -23.98 11.97
CA ARG A 5 -11.91 -23.08 10.99
C ARG A 5 -11.39 -23.39 9.61
N LEU A 6 -11.81 -24.56 9.11
CA LEU A 6 -12.05 -24.88 7.71
C LEU A 6 -11.08 -24.20 6.73
N GLU A 7 -9.97 -24.87 6.43
CA GLU A 7 -9.34 -24.76 5.12
C GLU A 7 -10.34 -25.27 4.08
N ILE A 8 -11.33 -24.44 3.73
CA ILE A 8 -12.16 -24.70 2.57
C ILE A 8 -11.18 -24.62 1.40
N VAL A 9 -10.86 -25.78 0.83
CA VAL A 9 -10.13 -25.88 -0.42
C VAL A 9 -10.90 -25.04 -1.43
N LYS A 10 -10.49 -23.78 -1.60
CA LYS A 10 -11.06 -22.91 -2.62
C LYS A 10 -10.73 -23.58 -3.94
N THR A 11 -11.71 -24.13 -4.63
CA THR A 11 -11.57 -24.63 -6.00
C THR A 11 -12.18 -23.59 -6.93
N GLY A 12 -11.55 -23.34 -8.08
CA GLY A 12 -12.02 -22.38 -9.08
C GLY A 12 -11.46 -20.95 -8.94
N ILE A 13 -12.17 -20.00 -9.55
CA ILE A 13 -11.71 -18.61 -9.79
C ILE A 13 -11.32 -17.88 -8.50
N GLU A 14 -12.06 -18.10 -7.40
CA GLU A 14 -11.73 -17.47 -6.11
C GLU A 14 -10.34 -17.86 -5.63
N LYS A 15 -9.94 -19.13 -5.80
CA LYS A 15 -8.59 -19.60 -5.45
C LYS A 15 -7.53 -18.92 -6.28
N GLU A 16 -7.73 -18.88 -7.60
CA GLU A 16 -6.77 -18.26 -8.52
C GLU A 16 -6.53 -16.78 -8.16
N LEU A 17 -7.57 -16.07 -7.76
CA LEU A 17 -7.48 -14.70 -7.29
C LEU A 17 -6.73 -14.58 -5.96
N PHE A 18 -6.95 -15.50 -5.01
CA PHE A 18 -6.18 -15.54 -3.76
C PHE A 18 -4.72 -15.92 -3.99
N ASP A 19 -4.45 -16.92 -4.84
CA ASP A 19 -3.10 -17.34 -5.21
C ASP A 19 -2.35 -16.20 -5.91
N ALA A 20 -3.03 -15.44 -6.77
CA ALA A 20 -2.48 -14.23 -7.37
C ALA A 20 -2.16 -13.16 -6.32
N LEU A 21 -3.06 -12.96 -5.34
CA LEU A 21 -2.83 -12.02 -4.25
C LEU A 21 -1.61 -12.41 -3.41
N GLU A 22 -1.45 -13.70 -3.07
CA GLU A 22 -0.29 -14.20 -2.33
C GLU A 22 1.01 -14.05 -3.13
N ARG A 23 1.01 -14.33 -4.44
CA ARG A 23 2.18 -14.06 -5.31
C ARG A 23 2.59 -12.59 -5.31
N LEU A 24 1.62 -11.69 -5.33
CA LEU A 24 1.87 -10.24 -5.30
C LEU A 24 2.42 -9.80 -3.95
N LYS A 25 1.94 -10.36 -2.83
CA LYS A 25 2.51 -10.12 -1.49
C LYS A 25 3.94 -10.62 -1.38
N ALA A 26 4.22 -11.82 -1.93
CA ALA A 26 5.55 -12.40 -1.94
C ALA A 26 6.52 -11.65 -2.89
N GLY A 27 6.03 -10.75 -3.75
CA GLY A 27 6.84 -10.05 -4.73
C GLY A 27 7.28 -10.92 -5.91
N ILE A 28 6.60 -12.06 -6.14
CA ILE A 28 6.91 -13.01 -7.22
C ILE A 28 5.73 -13.10 -8.20
N PRO A 29 5.36 -12.01 -8.89
CA PRO A 29 4.29 -12.05 -9.89
C PRO A 29 4.72 -12.87 -11.12
N LYS A 30 3.75 -13.53 -11.76
CA LYS A 30 3.93 -14.25 -13.02
C LYS A 30 3.90 -13.31 -14.22
N GLN A 31 3.11 -12.24 -14.15
CA GLN A 31 2.97 -11.32 -15.28
C GLN A 31 4.24 -10.46 -15.46
N PRO A 32 4.84 -10.41 -16.66
CA PRO A 32 6.09 -9.70 -16.90
C PRO A 32 6.01 -8.20 -16.58
N ASP A 33 4.86 -7.57 -16.82
CA ASP A 33 4.64 -6.17 -16.47
C ASP A 33 4.61 -5.91 -14.96
N LEU A 34 4.14 -6.88 -14.18
CA LEU A 34 4.14 -6.79 -12.73
C LEU A 34 5.54 -7.08 -12.18
N GLN A 35 6.29 -7.99 -12.78
CA GLN A 35 7.70 -8.21 -12.46
C GLN A 35 8.54 -6.95 -12.68
N LYS A 36 8.33 -6.24 -13.79
CA LYS A 36 8.95 -4.91 -14.03
C LYS A 36 8.63 -3.93 -12.90
N LYS A 37 7.38 -3.89 -12.44
CA LYS A 37 6.96 -3.01 -11.33
C LYS A 37 7.58 -3.41 -9.99
N VAL A 38 7.75 -4.70 -9.72
CA VAL A 38 8.47 -5.18 -8.53
C VAL A 38 9.93 -4.74 -8.57
N ARG A 39 10.61 -4.94 -9.71
CA ARG A 39 12.01 -4.51 -9.89
C ARG A 39 12.19 -3.01 -9.64
N LEU A 40 11.21 -2.21 -10.07
CA LEU A 40 11.19 -0.76 -9.85
C LEU A 40 10.70 -0.35 -8.45
N LYS A 41 10.34 -1.30 -7.56
CA LYS A 41 9.70 -1.05 -6.26
C LYS A 41 8.43 -0.17 -6.35
N ARG A 42 7.71 -0.27 -7.48
CA ARG A 42 6.48 0.49 -7.78
C ARG A 42 5.24 -0.40 -7.86
N LEU A 43 5.34 -1.67 -7.45
CA LEU A 43 4.19 -2.55 -7.42
C LEU A 43 3.22 -2.08 -6.33
N ARG A 44 2.00 -1.74 -6.73
CA ARG A 44 0.86 -1.49 -5.84
C ARG A 44 -0.10 -2.66 -5.94
N ILE A 45 -0.47 -3.24 -4.80
CA ILE A 45 -1.46 -4.31 -4.74
C ILE A 45 -2.84 -3.66 -4.73
N ASN A 46 -3.58 -3.84 -5.82
CA ASN A 46 -4.95 -3.37 -6.01
C ASN A 46 -5.77 -4.34 -6.86
N ALA A 47 -7.09 -4.14 -6.94
CA ALA A 47 -7.98 -5.04 -7.68
C ALA A 47 -7.56 -5.24 -9.15
N THR A 48 -7.06 -4.19 -9.81
CA THR A 48 -6.59 -4.27 -11.20
C THR A 48 -5.34 -5.14 -11.34
N THR A 49 -4.36 -4.98 -10.46
CA THR A 49 -3.13 -5.79 -10.48
C THR A 49 -3.38 -7.24 -10.12
N VAL A 50 -4.26 -7.51 -9.16
CA VAL A 50 -4.63 -8.87 -8.76
C VAL A 50 -5.39 -9.58 -9.86
N ALA A 51 -6.39 -8.92 -10.48
CA ALA A 51 -7.12 -9.48 -11.62
C ALA A 51 -6.19 -9.80 -12.80
N ARG A 52 -5.25 -8.89 -13.10
CA ARG A 52 -4.26 -9.09 -14.16
C ARG A 52 -3.30 -10.26 -13.86
N GLU A 53 -2.84 -10.37 -12.62
CA GLU A 53 -1.98 -11.47 -12.19
C GLU A 53 -2.70 -12.83 -12.21
N ALA A 54 -4.01 -12.84 -11.94
CA ALA A 54 -4.86 -14.03 -12.03
C ALA A 54 -5.30 -14.34 -13.47
N GLY A 55 -5.13 -13.42 -14.43
CA GLY A 55 -5.65 -13.58 -15.80
C GLY A 55 -7.18 -13.51 -15.87
N ARG A 56 -7.82 -12.76 -14.95
CA ARG A 56 -9.28 -12.69 -14.81
C ARG A 56 -9.80 -11.27 -15.02
N ALA A 57 -11.10 -11.18 -15.29
CA ALA A 57 -11.77 -9.89 -15.48
C ALA A 57 -11.77 -9.08 -14.18
N ARG A 58 -11.42 -7.80 -14.27
CA ARG A 58 -11.40 -6.87 -13.12
C ARG A 58 -12.76 -6.73 -12.44
N THR A 59 -13.86 -6.83 -13.20
CA THR A 59 -15.24 -6.69 -12.68
C THR A 59 -15.54 -7.69 -11.56
N LEU A 60 -14.91 -8.86 -11.58
CA LEU A 60 -15.09 -9.90 -10.55
C LEU A 60 -14.69 -9.46 -9.13
N ILE A 61 -13.82 -8.45 -9.01
CA ILE A 61 -13.32 -7.93 -7.72
C ILE A 61 -13.25 -6.40 -7.64
N GLY A 62 -13.71 -5.69 -8.69
CA GLY A 62 -13.39 -4.29 -8.92
C GLY A 62 -14.42 -3.27 -8.42
N HIS A 63 -15.64 -3.70 -8.09
CA HIS A 63 -16.74 -2.81 -7.69
C HIS A 63 -17.43 -3.30 -6.41
N ASP A 64 -18.27 -2.44 -5.83
CA ASP A 64 -19.16 -2.84 -4.73
C ASP A 64 -20.22 -3.82 -5.26
N GLY A 65 -20.45 -4.93 -4.55
CA GLY A 65 -21.31 -6.03 -5.04
C GLY A 65 -20.66 -6.95 -6.07
N CYS A 66 -19.32 -6.97 -6.17
CA CYS A 66 -18.61 -7.89 -7.07
C CYS A 66 -18.85 -9.37 -6.71
N ALA A 67 -18.65 -10.27 -7.68
CA ALA A 67 -18.84 -11.71 -7.53
C ALA A 67 -17.99 -12.35 -6.40
N TYR A 68 -16.80 -11.80 -6.13
CA TYR A 68 -15.91 -12.30 -5.07
C TYR A 68 -15.62 -11.22 -4.01
N PRO A 69 -16.59 -10.91 -3.14
CA PRO A 69 -16.46 -9.83 -2.16
C PRO A 69 -15.37 -10.11 -1.12
N ARG A 70 -15.11 -11.39 -0.80
CA ARG A 70 -14.05 -11.81 0.14
C ARG A 70 -12.65 -11.44 -0.36
N VAL A 71 -12.38 -11.68 -1.65
CA VAL A 71 -11.11 -11.30 -2.28
C VAL A 71 -10.96 -9.78 -2.24
N ARG A 72 -12.03 -9.04 -2.60
CA ARG A 72 -12.02 -7.58 -2.56
C ARG A 72 -11.71 -7.03 -1.17
N ALA A 73 -12.32 -7.59 -0.12
CA ALA A 73 -12.04 -7.21 1.26
C ALA A 73 -10.57 -7.44 1.64
N ALA A 74 -10.00 -8.58 1.22
CA ALA A 74 -8.59 -8.88 1.47
C ALA A 74 -7.64 -7.92 0.74
N ILE A 75 -7.99 -7.50 -0.48
CA ILE A 75 -7.22 -6.49 -1.24
C ILE A 75 -7.29 -5.13 -0.54
N LYS A 76 -8.49 -4.69 -0.16
CA LYS A 76 -8.70 -3.39 0.48
C LYS A 76 -7.94 -3.28 1.80
N ALA A 77 -7.94 -4.35 2.60
CA ALA A 77 -7.17 -4.43 3.84
C ALA A 77 -5.64 -4.31 3.65
N LEU A 78 -5.14 -4.53 2.43
CA LEU A 78 -3.72 -4.35 2.09
C LEU A 78 -3.45 -2.97 1.47
N GLU A 79 -4.39 -2.42 0.72
CA GLU A 79 -4.33 -1.02 0.24
C GLU A 79 -4.25 -0.04 1.42
N ASP A 80 -5.07 -0.27 2.45
CA ASP A 80 -5.12 0.58 3.65
C ASP A 80 -3.82 0.54 4.48
N ARG A 81 -2.93 -0.44 4.23
CA ARG A 81 -1.64 -0.58 4.92
C ARG A 81 -0.48 0.15 4.23
N SER A 82 -0.65 0.70 3.03
CA SER A 82 0.33 1.65 2.50
C SER A 82 0.11 2.99 3.22
N GLY A 83 0.97 3.31 4.19
CA GLY A 83 0.81 4.41 5.14
C GLY A 83 0.62 5.82 4.54
N PRO A 84 0.33 6.83 5.39
CA PRO A 84 -0.02 8.16 4.91
C PRO A 84 1.22 8.88 4.39
N VAL A 85 1.23 9.28 3.11
CA VAL A 85 0.93 10.67 2.69
C VAL A 85 0.46 10.61 1.23
N THR A 86 -0.77 11.06 1.06
CA THR A 86 -1.47 11.32 -0.19
C THR A 86 -0.78 12.47 -0.91
N SER A 87 -0.29 12.28 -2.14
CA SER A 87 0.31 13.33 -2.97
C SER A 87 1.68 13.88 -2.51
N PHE A 88 2.58 14.06 -3.48
CA PHE A 88 3.85 14.76 -3.32
C PHE A 88 3.65 16.20 -2.81
N GLU A 89 2.49 16.79 -3.08
CA GLU A 89 2.13 18.14 -2.64
C GLU A 89 1.96 18.23 -1.13
N ASP A 90 1.32 17.24 -0.51
CA ASP A 90 1.13 17.22 0.95
C ASP A 90 2.47 16.99 1.67
N VAL A 91 3.35 16.15 1.10
CA VAL A 91 4.72 15.95 1.60
C VAL A 91 5.52 17.26 1.54
N ASN A 92 5.47 17.96 0.41
CA ASN A 92 6.16 19.24 0.24
C ASN A 92 5.61 20.33 1.15
N ARG A 93 4.28 20.37 1.38
CA ARG A 93 3.65 21.30 2.32
C ARG A 93 4.19 21.07 3.74
N LYS A 94 4.15 19.83 4.21
CA LYS A 94 4.63 19.46 5.55
C LYS A 94 6.11 19.76 5.75
N LEU A 95 6.95 19.42 4.78
CA LEU A 95 8.40 19.70 4.83
C LEU A 95 8.71 21.21 4.89
N ARG A 96 7.88 22.05 4.27
CA ARG A 96 8.04 23.52 4.33
C ARG A 96 7.64 24.06 5.70
N GLU A 97 6.57 23.55 6.29
CA GLU A 97 6.12 23.90 7.65
C GLU A 97 7.21 23.53 8.68
N GLU A 98 7.70 22.29 8.63
CA GLU A 98 8.75 21.81 9.53
C GLU A 98 10.05 22.64 9.39
N ASN A 99 10.47 22.98 8.15
CA ASN A 99 11.63 23.85 7.94
C ASN A 99 11.44 25.26 8.50
N ALA A 100 10.24 25.82 8.36
CA ALA A 100 9.95 27.16 8.88
C ALA A 100 10.07 27.18 10.40
N ASP A 101 9.54 26.16 11.08
CA ASP A 101 9.58 26.07 12.53
C ASP A 101 10.99 25.77 13.07
N LEU A 102 11.74 24.87 12.43
CA LEU A 102 13.14 24.63 12.79
C LEU A 102 13.99 25.90 12.66
N ARG A 103 13.80 26.68 11.60
CA ARG A 103 14.50 27.95 11.42
C ARG A 103 14.15 28.98 12.48
N LYS A 104 12.89 29.05 12.92
CA LYS A 104 12.49 29.91 14.05
C LYS A 104 13.19 29.48 15.34
N THR A 105 13.20 28.17 15.63
CA THR A 105 13.84 27.63 16.84
C THR A 105 15.33 27.92 16.87
N ILE A 106 16.04 27.72 15.75
CA ILE A 106 17.47 28.05 15.61
C ILE A 106 17.70 29.54 15.87
N LYS A 107 16.86 30.42 15.31
CA LYS A 107 17.01 31.87 15.51
C LYS A 107 16.88 32.24 16.99
N VAL A 108 15.91 31.66 17.69
CA VAL A 108 15.69 31.89 19.12
C VAL A 108 16.86 31.36 19.95
N SER A 109 17.31 30.13 19.70
CA SER A 109 18.43 29.54 20.45
C SER A 109 19.73 30.31 20.21
N MET A 110 20.02 30.73 18.98
CA MET A 110 21.19 31.57 18.67
C MET A 110 21.12 32.93 19.38
N SER A 111 19.94 33.54 19.47
CA SER A 111 19.78 34.80 20.22
C SER A 111 20.01 34.61 21.73
N GLN A 112 19.59 33.48 22.29
CA GLN A 112 19.82 33.15 23.70
C GLN A 112 21.30 32.91 24.00
N VAL A 113 21.99 32.15 23.14
CA VAL A 113 23.44 31.92 23.26
C VAL A 113 24.21 33.24 23.15
N ALA A 114 23.85 34.11 22.21
CA ALA A 114 24.49 35.41 22.04
C ALA A 114 24.24 36.37 23.22
N ALA A 115 23.14 36.22 23.95
CA ALA A 115 22.86 37.00 25.14
C ALA A 115 23.59 36.49 26.39
N VAL A 116 23.88 35.18 26.46
CA VAL A 116 24.67 34.56 27.56
C VAL A 116 26.17 34.82 27.41
N LEU A 117 26.65 35.02 26.17
CA LEU A 117 28.06 35.29 25.86
C LEU A 117 28.44 36.78 25.85
N ARG A 118 27.51 37.69 26.15
CA ARG A 118 27.79 39.12 26.40
C ARG A 118 27.93 39.38 27.88
#